data_AF-D9YTZ6-F1
#
_entry.id   AF-D9YTZ6-F1
#
_cell.length_a   1.000
_cell.length_b   1.000
_cell.length_c   1.000
_cell.angle_alpha   90.00
_cell.angle_beta   90.00
_cell.angle_gamma   90.00
#
_symmetry.space_group_name_H-M   'P 1'
#
loop_
_entity.id
_entity.type
_entity.pdbx_description
1 polymer ?
#
loop_
_entity_poly.entity_id
_entity_poly.type
_entity_poly.pdbx_seq_one_letter_code
_entity_poly.pdbx_strand_id
1 'polypeptide(L)'
;KYYYACPDDETFRFLARIYSKSHRNMSLSKEFEEGITNGASWYPIYGGMQDWNYIHGGCFELTLEISDNKWPRASELPTIWDYNRKSMLNL
;
A
#
# COMPACT_ATOMS: atom_id res chain seq x y z
N LYS A 1 -0.16 -9.27 16.92
CA LYS A 1 -0.48 -8.86 15.53
C LYS A 1 -1.23 -10.02 14.91
N TYR A 2 -2.46 -9.79 14.42
CA TYR A 2 -3.30 -10.85 13.84
C TYR A 2 -3.51 -10.56 12.36
N TYR A 3 -3.23 -11.55 11.51
CA TYR A 3 -3.50 -11.44 10.08
C TYR A 3 -4.96 -11.78 9.82
N TYR A 4 -5.70 -10.87 9.19
CA TYR A 4 -7.08 -11.10 8.78
C TYR A 4 -7.13 -11.16 7.26
N ALA A 5 -7.12 -12.38 6.72
CA ALA A 5 -7.23 -12.62 5.29
C ALA A 5 -8.65 -12.34 4.81
N CYS A 6 -8.78 -11.78 3.61
CA CYS A 6 -10.04 -11.72 2.87
C CYS A 6 -10.11 -12.86 1.84
N PRO A 7 -11.28 -13.14 1.25
CA PRO A 7 -11.40 -14.15 0.19
C PRO A 7 -10.41 -13.96 -0.97
N ASP A 8 -10.11 -12.72 -1.34
CA ASP A 8 -9.20 -12.35 -2.43
C ASP A 8 -7.77 -11.98 -1.95
N ASP A 9 -7.32 -12.52 -0.81
CA ASP A 9 -6.03 -12.17 -0.19
C ASP A 9 -4.84 -12.33 -1.15
N GLU A 10 -4.78 -13.41 -1.92
CA GLU A 10 -3.71 -13.63 -2.90
C GLU A 10 -3.70 -12.55 -4.00
N THR A 11 -4.88 -12.11 -4.44
CA THR A 11 -5.05 -11.04 -5.43
C THR A 11 -4.57 -9.70 -4.85
N PHE A 12 -4.98 -9.35 -3.63
CA PHE A 12 -4.51 -8.12 -2.97
C PHE A 12 -2.99 -8.12 -2.76
N ARG A 13 -2.42 -9.26 -2.35
CA ARG A 13 -0.96 -9.40 -2.21
C ARG A 13 -0.25 -9.25 -3.55
N PHE A 14 -0.81 -9.79 -4.62
CA PHE A 14 -0.28 -9.60 -5.97
C PHE A 14 -0.28 -8.13 -6.40
N LEU A 15 -1.43 -7.45 -6.27
CA LEU A 15 -1.57 -6.03 -6.59
C LEU A 15 -0.62 -5.15 -5.76
N ALA A 16 -0.58 -5.36 -4.44
CA ALA A 16 0.32 -4.62 -3.55
C ALA A 16 1.80 -4.85 -3.91
N ARG A 17 2.19 -6.07 -4.30
CA ARG A 17 3.56 -6.37 -4.77
C ARG A 17 3.88 -5.66 -6.08
N ILE A 18 2.94 -5.53 -7.01
CA ILE A 18 3.18 -4.78 -8.26
C ILE A 18 3.58 -3.34 -7.94
N TYR A 19 2.83 -2.68 -7.05
CA TYR A 19 3.15 -1.31 -6.63
C TYR A 19 4.49 -1.24 -5.91
N SER A 20 4.67 -2.06 -4.86
CA SER A 20 5.87 -2.04 -4.01
C SER A 20 7.17 -2.38 -4.76
N LYS A 21 7.14 -3.38 -5.66
CA LYS A 21 8.30 -3.78 -6.47
C LYS A 21 8.63 -2.78 -7.57
N SER A 22 7.63 -2.04 -8.04
CA SER A 22 7.83 -0.96 -9.01
C SER A 22 8.31 0.35 -8.35
N HIS A 23 8.13 0.48 -7.04
CA HIS A 23 8.52 1.67 -6.28
C HIS A 23 10.03 1.69 -6.07
N ARG A 24 10.62 2.88 -5.97
CA ARG A 24 12.08 3.03 -5.85
C ARG A 24 12.72 2.15 -4.76
N ASN A 25 12.08 2.09 -3.60
CA ASN A 25 12.63 1.46 -2.40
C ASN A 25 11.59 0.79 -1.47
N MET A 26 10.30 0.73 -1.82
CA MET A 26 9.27 0.23 -0.90
C MET A 26 9.48 -1.26 -0.59
N SER A 27 9.80 -2.04 -1.62
CA SER A 27 10.16 -3.46 -1.49
C SER A 27 11.43 -3.75 -0.69
N LEU A 28 12.23 -2.72 -0.37
CA LEU A 28 13.43 -2.83 0.45
C LEU A 28 13.16 -2.56 1.95
N SER A 29 11.89 -2.42 2.34
CA SER A 29 11.52 -2.22 3.74
C SER A 29 12.06 -3.34 4.63
N LYS A 30 12.57 -2.95 5.80
CA LYS A 30 13.03 -3.90 6.84
C LYS A 30 11.91 -4.29 7.80
N GLU A 31 10.85 -3.49 7.88
CA GLU A 31 9.69 -3.74 8.73
C GLU A 31 8.61 -4.55 8.00
N PHE A 32 8.39 -4.24 6.73
CA PHE A 32 7.37 -4.87 5.90
C PHE A 32 8.03 -5.70 4.82
N GLU A 33 7.97 -7.03 4.96
CA GLU A 33 8.51 -7.96 3.98
C GLU A 33 7.88 -7.71 2.60
N GLU A 34 8.71 -7.65 1.56
CA GLU A 34 8.33 -7.24 0.19
C GLU A 34 7.66 -5.85 0.09
N GLY A 35 7.73 -5.02 1.14
CA GLY A 35 7.12 -3.70 1.19
C GLY A 35 5.59 -3.70 1.19
N ILE A 36 4.97 -4.78 1.68
CA ILE A 36 3.51 -4.90 1.79
C ILE A 36 3.10 -5.35 3.20
N THR A 37 1.87 -5.06 3.59
CA THR A 37 1.32 -5.54 4.87
C THR A 37 -0.19 -5.73 4.79
N ASN A 38 -0.71 -6.66 5.59
CA ASN A 38 -2.13 -6.74 5.88
C ASN A 38 -2.48 -5.68 6.92
N GLY A 39 -3.50 -4.86 6.67
CA GLY A 39 -3.86 -3.73 7.53
C GLY A 39 -4.03 -4.14 8.99
N ALA A 40 -4.86 -5.15 9.27
CA ALA A 40 -5.12 -5.63 10.62
C ALA A 40 -3.88 -6.23 11.32
N SER A 41 -2.96 -6.82 10.56
CA SER A 41 -1.67 -7.32 11.08
C SER A 41 -0.76 -6.18 11.52
N TRP A 42 -0.76 -5.06 10.79
CA TRP A 42 -0.02 -3.86 11.19
C TRP A 42 -0.64 -3.23 12.43
N TYR A 43 -1.89 -2.77 12.31
CA TYR A 43 -2.76 -2.35 13.41
C TYR A 43 -4.23 -2.32 12.94
N PRO A 44 -5.19 -2.81 13.76
CA PRO A 44 -6.59 -2.87 13.34
C PRO A 44 -7.20 -1.47 13.24
N ILE A 45 -7.88 -1.21 12.12
CA ILE A 45 -8.69 -0.01 11.88
C ILE A 45 -10.10 -0.50 11.52
N TYR A 46 -11.11 0.10 12.14
CA TYR A 46 -12.52 -0.20 11.86
C TYR A 46 -13.17 0.98 11.15
N GLY A 47 -14.07 0.69 10.21
CA GLY A 47 -14.77 1.73 9.42
C GLY A 47 -13.89 2.41 8.36
N GLY A 48 -12.80 1.75 7.95
CA GLY A 48 -11.92 2.24 6.88
C GLY A 48 -12.59 2.20 5.51
N MET A 49 -12.24 3.16 4.66
CA MET A 49 -12.71 3.25 3.27
C MET A 49 -12.31 2.02 2.44
N GLN A 50 -11.08 1.52 2.63
CA GLN A 50 -10.53 0.37 1.91
C GLN A 50 -11.42 -0.87 2.01
N ASP A 51 -11.76 -1.28 3.23
CA ASP A 51 -12.56 -2.49 3.45
C ASP A 51 -14.01 -2.26 3.01
N TRP A 52 -14.54 -1.02 3.13
CA TRP A 52 -15.86 -0.67 2.62
C TRP A 52 -15.95 -0.81 1.10
N ASN A 53 -14.93 -0.35 0.37
CA ASN A 53 -14.86 -0.48 -1.09
C ASN A 53 -14.91 -1.94 -1.54
N TYR A 54 -14.20 -2.83 -0.83
CA TYR A 54 -14.21 -4.25 -1.15
C TYR A 54 -15.55 -4.92 -0.80
N ILE A 55 -16.08 -4.67 0.40
CA ILE A 55 -17.29 -5.36 0.89
C ILE A 55 -18.56 -4.85 0.21
N HIS A 56 -18.65 -3.54 -0.05
CA HIS A 56 -19.88 -2.89 -0.52
C HIS A 56 -19.72 -2.24 -1.89
N GLY A 57 -18.54 -1.71 -2.20
CA GLY A 57 -18.29 -1.00 -3.45
C GLY A 57 -17.98 -1.89 -4.65
N GLY A 58 -17.68 -3.17 -4.45
CA GLY A 58 -17.23 -4.08 -5.51
C GLY A 58 -15.90 -3.65 -6.14
N CYS A 59 -15.10 -2.86 -5.39
CA CYS A 59 -13.85 -2.28 -5.85
C CYS A 59 -12.69 -2.78 -4.98
N PHE A 60 -11.59 -3.20 -5.61
CA PHE A 60 -10.41 -3.68 -4.91
C PHE A 60 -9.50 -2.49 -4.64
N GLU A 61 -9.63 -1.91 -3.43
CA GLU A 61 -8.86 -0.73 -3.02
C GLU A 61 -7.60 -1.12 -2.24
N LEU A 62 -6.48 -0.44 -2.52
CA LEU A 62 -5.25 -0.52 -1.73
C LEU A 62 -5.02 0.81 -0.99
N THR A 63 -4.52 0.72 0.24
CA THR A 63 -3.96 1.88 0.97
C THR A 63 -2.45 1.94 0.75
N LEU A 64 -1.94 3.11 0.31
CA LEU A 64 -0.53 3.31 -0.02
C LEU A 64 0.11 4.34 0.91
N GLU A 65 1.07 3.90 1.74
CA GLU A 65 1.89 4.77 2.58
C GLU A 65 3.15 5.19 1.80
N ILE A 66 3.10 6.35 1.14
CA ILE A 66 4.10 6.77 0.13
C ILE A 66 5.28 7.59 0.70
N SER A 67 5.20 8.00 1.97
CA SER A 67 6.25 8.78 2.65
C SER A 67 6.14 8.67 4.17
N ASP A 68 7.29 8.54 4.85
CA ASP A 68 7.37 8.62 6.32
C ASP A 68 7.12 10.04 6.83
N ASN A 69 7.46 11.06 6.02
CA ASN A 69 7.18 12.45 6.35
C ASN A 69 5.77 12.81 5.87
N LYS A 70 4.84 12.93 6.82
CA LYS A 70 3.44 13.31 6.53
C LYS A 70 3.30 14.67 5.83
N TRP A 71 4.27 15.55 5.99
CA TRP A 71 4.24 16.90 5.42
C TRP A 71 5.62 17.30 4.85
N PRO A 72 6.03 16.72 3.71
CA PRO A 72 7.33 16.99 3.10
C PRO A 72 7.40 18.44 2.61
N ARG A 73 8.62 18.97 2.52
CA ARG A 73 8.83 20.30 1.91
C ARG A 73 8.51 20.21 0.42
N ALA A 74 8.05 21.32 -0.16
CA ALA A 74 7.74 21.38 -1.59
C ALA A 74 8.91 20.96 -2.50
N SER A 75 10.15 21.18 -2.05
CA SER A 75 11.37 20.77 -2.76
C SER A 75 11.57 19.25 -2.84
N GLU A 76 10.90 18.47 -1.99
CA GLU A 76 11.00 16.99 -1.97
C GLU A 76 9.96 16.33 -2.88
N LEU A 77 8.92 17.06 -3.30
CA LEU A 77 7.82 16.52 -4.11
C LEU A 77 8.27 15.91 -5.44
N PRO A 78 9.22 16.50 -6.21
CA PRO A 78 9.70 15.89 -7.44
C PRO A 78 10.33 14.50 -7.21
N THR A 79 11.09 14.36 -6.13
CA THR A 79 11.71 13.07 -5.77
C THR A 79 10.66 12.04 -5.37
N ILE A 80 9.66 12.43 -4.56
CA ILE A 80 8.56 11.53 -4.17
C ILE A 80 7.77 11.09 -5.41
N TRP A 81 7.52 12.01 -6.34
CA TRP A 81 6.90 11.68 -7.63
C TRP A 81 7.73 10.66 -8.41
N ASP A 82 9.02 10.88 -8.58
CA ASP A 82 9.90 9.97 -9.32
C ASP A 82 9.95 8.57 -8.69
N TYR A 83 9.83 8.47 -7.37
CA TYR A 83 9.81 7.19 -6.66
C TYR A 83 8.53 6.40 -6.91
N ASN A 84 7.40 7.09 -7.07
CA ASN A 84 6.07 6.47 -7.19
C ASN A 84 5.59 6.35 -8.63
N ARG A 85 6.11 7.16 -9.56
CA ARG A 85 5.60 7.27 -10.94
C ARG A 85 5.46 5.92 -11.64
N LYS A 86 6.50 5.07 -11.55
CA LYS A 86 6.46 3.75 -12.19
C LYS A 86 5.44 2.83 -11.52
N SER A 87 5.32 2.88 -10.20
CA SER A 87 4.33 2.08 -9.45
C SER A 87 2.90 2.44 -9.81
N MET A 88 2.60 3.73 -9.94
CA MET A 88 1.26 4.21 -10.30
C MET A 88 0.85 3.85 -11.72
N LEU A 89 1.81 3.61 -12.62
CA LEU A 89 1.53 3.23 -14.01
C LEU A 89 1.50 1.71 -14.24
N ASN A 90 2.11 0.95 -13.34
CA ASN A 90 2.22 -0.50 -13.45
C ASN A 90 1.11 -1.25 -12.71
N LEU A 91 0.54 -0.64 -11.67
CA LEU A 91 -0.63 -1.14 -10.96
C LEU A 91 -1.88 -1.02 -11.85
#